data_AF-A0A6A6C963-F1
#
_entry.id   AF-A0A6A6C963-F1
#
_cell.length_a   1.000
_cell.length_b   1.000
_cell.length_c   1.000
_cell.angle_alpha   90.00
_cell.angle_beta   90.00
_cell.angle_gamma   90.00
#
_symmetry.space_group_name_H-M   'P 1'
#
loop_
_entity.id
_entity.type
_entity.pdbx_description
1 polymer ?
#
loop_
_entity_poly.entity_id
_entity_poly.type
_entity_poly.pdbx_seq_one_letter_code
_entity_poly.pdbx_strand_id
1 'polypeptide(L)'
;MLKDSPGNRWTIRSVISILQAYGPFCLAYTIWVLAARFWQPLSFGRDRFLNNYVLWSLWAPEAVFYLFFVGYNQYIQRKAIHPPKRSPEERRALFSKVRSEIYDPAVFLSGWFRGSPVEDIGREELRRFTDWAFWDGRAGEVGEKGDADEIEEYIDKMERMMPKGFLEGPGKARSLRLTLDPVEIEPRTLLWYSLIMLVDTFTISLFLKNGFEYHRRTLPRLAAVFPPRPAALLTRHVSVVPDFSYVLRRHTSKTRLPIVFIHGIGVGLLTHVTFLNELHRALNAGASEDDQVGIVAIEVLQISSRITTSIPRRVEFVSQLTNIINHHFGTGRFVLASHSYGSVMSTHVMNDPHLSPRISATLLIDPVSILLHMPDVAYNFTVRPPVRANEWQLWYFASKDPQIAHTLGRYFFWSENVLWRDQIDHLMVNHNMRLTASLGSDDLIVKTNAVRAYLAERDLPDPVLVEDVTGHKQMHLRTHMSRNPEKSKRWRGSGLEVLWWDGYDHAAVFDIRQDRAKLVEVLVEYVKGT
;
A
#
# COMPACT_ATOMS: atom_id res chain seq x y z
N MET A 1 11.06 -2.15 10.43
CA MET A 1 11.96 -2.21 9.24
C MET A 1 13.38 -2.56 9.66
N LEU A 2 14.22 -3.11 8.77
CA LEU A 2 15.64 -3.32 9.06
C LEU A 2 16.36 -1.97 9.22
N LYS A 3 17.04 -1.76 10.35
CA LYS A 3 17.93 -0.60 10.51
C LYS A 3 19.08 -0.68 9.52
N ASP A 4 19.47 0.45 8.96
CA ASP A 4 20.55 0.47 8.00
C ASP A 4 21.92 0.31 8.67
N SER A 5 22.68 -0.71 8.28
CA SER A 5 24.04 -0.97 8.75
C SER A 5 24.77 -1.83 7.72
N PRO A 6 26.11 -1.80 7.64
CA PRO A 6 26.86 -2.64 6.71
C PRO A 6 26.51 -4.13 6.84
N GLY A 7 26.34 -4.62 8.07
CA GLY A 7 25.92 -5.99 8.36
C GLY A 7 24.52 -6.29 7.82
N ASN A 8 23.53 -5.44 8.12
CA ASN A 8 22.17 -5.65 7.64
C ASN A 8 22.06 -5.55 6.11
N ARG A 9 22.82 -4.65 5.47
CA ARG A 9 22.92 -4.54 4.01
C ARG A 9 23.50 -5.80 3.39
N TRP A 10 24.56 -6.37 3.97
CA TRP A 10 25.13 -7.62 3.50
C TRP A 10 24.12 -8.77 3.66
N THR A 11 23.54 -8.92 4.85
CA THR A 11 22.57 -9.98 5.14
C THR A 11 21.36 -9.94 4.21
N ILE A 12 20.70 -8.78 4.06
CA ILE A 12 19.49 -8.68 3.24
C ILE A 12 19.79 -8.95 1.76
N ARG A 13 20.94 -8.48 1.26
CA ARG A 13 21.36 -8.74 -0.12
C ARG A 13 21.69 -10.21 -0.34
N SER A 14 22.39 -10.86 0.60
CA SER A 14 22.67 -12.29 0.54
C SER A 14 21.38 -13.12 0.53
N VAL A 15 20.41 -12.78 1.40
CA VAL A 15 19.10 -13.45 1.43
C VAL A 15 18.38 -13.29 0.09
N ILE A 16 18.32 -12.07 -0.44
CA ILE A 16 17.68 -11.79 -1.74
C ILE A 16 18.37 -12.56 -2.86
N SER A 17 19.71 -12.55 -2.93
CA SER A 17 20.46 -13.28 -3.95
C SER A 17 20.22 -14.79 -3.89
N ILE A 18 20.13 -15.37 -2.69
CA ILE A 18 19.78 -16.79 -2.52
C ILE A 18 18.36 -17.05 -3.05
N LEU A 19 17.39 -16.23 -2.67
CA LEU A 19 16.00 -16.40 -3.10
C LEU A 19 15.85 -16.24 -4.62
N GLN A 20 16.53 -15.28 -5.23
CA GLN A 20 16.54 -15.06 -6.68
C GLN A 20 17.24 -16.20 -7.44
N ALA A 21 18.32 -16.75 -6.90
CA ALA A 21 19.07 -17.84 -7.53
C ALA A 21 18.37 -19.20 -7.41
N TYR A 22 17.52 -19.41 -6.40
CA TYR A 22 16.93 -20.71 -6.09
C TYR A 22 16.09 -21.28 -7.24
N GLY A 23 15.18 -20.49 -7.82
CA GLY A 23 14.35 -20.92 -8.96
C GLY A 23 15.16 -21.29 -10.21
N PRO A 24 16.04 -20.40 -10.71
CA PRO A 24 16.94 -20.70 -11.82
C PRO A 24 17.84 -21.92 -11.57
N PHE A 25 18.35 -22.10 -10.35
CA PHE A 25 19.17 -23.24 -10.00
C PHE A 25 18.38 -24.56 -10.05
N CYS A 26 17.16 -24.57 -9.51
CA CYS A 26 16.24 -25.70 -9.62
C CYS A 26 15.94 -26.04 -11.08
N LEU A 27 15.68 -25.02 -11.93
CA LEU A 27 15.47 -25.22 -13.36
C LEU A 27 16.71 -25.81 -14.06
N ALA A 28 17.90 -25.26 -13.81
CA ALA A 28 19.14 -25.75 -14.40
C ALA A 28 19.42 -27.20 -13.99
N TYR A 29 19.20 -27.55 -12.72
CA TYR A 29 19.30 -28.93 -12.26
C TYR A 29 18.29 -29.84 -12.95
N THR A 30 17.02 -29.44 -13.05
CA THR A 30 15.99 -30.25 -13.70
C THR A 30 16.31 -30.50 -15.17
N ILE A 31 16.76 -29.47 -15.90
CA ILE A 31 17.20 -29.60 -17.29
C ILE A 31 18.41 -30.55 -17.39
N TRP A 32 19.41 -30.38 -16.53
CA TRP A 32 20.59 -31.24 -16.51
C TRP A 32 20.23 -32.71 -16.26
N VAL A 33 19.35 -33.00 -15.28
CA VAL A 33 18.90 -34.36 -15.00
C VAL A 33 18.19 -34.97 -16.21
N LEU A 34 17.31 -34.22 -16.87
CA LEU A 34 16.60 -34.68 -18.07
C LEU A 34 17.56 -34.94 -19.24
N ALA A 35 18.52 -34.03 -19.47
CA ALA A 35 19.52 -34.16 -20.51
C ALA A 35 20.46 -35.34 -20.26
N ALA A 36 20.93 -35.54 -19.03
CA ALA A 36 21.80 -36.66 -18.67
C ALA A 36 21.11 -38.03 -18.75
N ARG A 37 19.78 -38.08 -18.55
CA ARG A 37 18.99 -39.29 -18.79
C ARG A 37 18.84 -39.62 -20.28
N PHE A 38 18.81 -38.61 -21.14
CA PHE A 38 18.77 -38.79 -22.59
C PHE A 38 20.15 -39.08 -23.19
N TRP A 39 21.21 -38.46 -22.65
CA TRP A 39 22.59 -38.59 -23.10
C TRP A 39 23.54 -38.83 -21.91
N GLN A 40 23.83 -40.10 -21.64
CA GLN A 40 24.60 -40.52 -20.45
C GLN A 40 25.93 -39.79 -20.23
N PRO A 41 26.73 -39.42 -21.25
CA PRO A 41 27.95 -38.63 -21.02
C PRO A 41 27.75 -37.28 -20.31
N LEU A 42 26.55 -36.69 -20.35
CA LEU A 42 26.22 -35.48 -19.60
C LEU A 42 26.01 -35.72 -18.10
N SER A 43 26.04 -36.97 -17.63
CA SER A 43 25.97 -37.28 -16.20
C SER A 43 27.20 -36.81 -15.43
N PHE A 44 28.34 -36.63 -16.11
CA PHE A 44 29.64 -36.30 -15.51
C PHE A 44 30.03 -37.22 -14.34
N GLY A 45 29.57 -38.47 -14.35
CA GLY A 45 29.78 -39.43 -13.25
C GLY A 45 29.08 -39.07 -11.94
N ARG A 46 28.07 -38.19 -11.98
CA ARG A 46 27.31 -37.71 -10.82
C ARG A 46 25.97 -38.43 -10.66
N ASP A 47 25.93 -39.74 -10.90
CA ASP A 47 24.70 -40.55 -10.90
C ASP A 47 23.92 -40.51 -9.57
N ARG A 48 24.63 -40.29 -8.44
CA ARG A 48 24.01 -40.10 -7.12
C ARG A 48 23.03 -38.91 -7.09
N PHE A 49 23.30 -37.86 -7.84
CA PHE A 49 22.40 -36.70 -7.92
C PHE A 49 21.26 -36.96 -8.91
N LEU A 50 21.55 -37.57 -10.06
CA LEU A 50 20.53 -37.93 -11.07
C LEU A 50 19.42 -38.84 -10.53
N ASN A 51 19.79 -39.73 -9.60
CA ASN A 51 18.89 -40.72 -8.98
C ASN A 51 18.40 -40.28 -7.59
N ASN A 52 18.68 -39.05 -7.17
CA ASN A 52 18.20 -38.54 -5.88
C ASN A 52 16.72 -38.15 -5.97
N TYR A 53 15.86 -39.06 -5.51
CA TYR A 53 14.41 -38.87 -5.55
C TYR A 53 13.95 -37.63 -4.76
N VAL A 54 14.59 -37.31 -3.63
CA VAL A 54 14.23 -36.16 -2.79
C VAL A 54 14.49 -34.86 -3.53
N LEU A 55 15.69 -34.69 -4.10
CA LEU A 55 16.04 -33.49 -4.87
C LEU A 55 15.13 -33.33 -6.08
N TRP A 56 14.85 -34.41 -6.79
CA TRP A 56 13.93 -34.39 -7.93
C TRP A 56 12.52 -33.96 -7.52
N SER A 57 12.00 -34.50 -6.40
CA SER A 57 10.65 -34.23 -5.93
C SER A 57 10.46 -32.80 -5.41
N LEU A 58 11.53 -32.13 -4.99
CA LEU A 58 11.50 -30.74 -4.54
C LEU A 58 11.79 -29.75 -5.67
N TRP A 59 12.82 -30.01 -6.48
CA TRP A 59 13.32 -29.03 -7.45
C TRP A 59 12.59 -29.09 -8.79
N ALA A 60 12.00 -30.22 -9.19
CA ALA A 60 11.19 -30.25 -10.41
C ALA A 60 9.90 -29.42 -10.28
N PRO A 61 9.12 -29.49 -9.19
CA PRO A 61 7.99 -28.55 -8.98
C PRO A 61 8.44 -27.09 -8.93
N GLU A 62 9.57 -26.80 -8.28
CA GLU A 62 10.13 -25.45 -8.22
C GLU A 62 10.50 -24.92 -9.61
N ALA A 63 11.11 -25.75 -10.46
CA ALA A 63 11.44 -25.41 -11.84
C ALA A 63 10.17 -25.11 -12.67
N VAL A 64 9.12 -25.94 -12.55
CA VAL A 64 7.83 -25.71 -13.22
C VAL A 64 7.20 -24.40 -12.75
N PHE A 65 7.24 -24.13 -11.45
CA PHE A 65 6.69 -22.92 -10.87
C PHE A 65 7.47 -21.66 -11.27
N TYR A 66 8.80 -21.76 -11.40
CA TYR A 66 9.62 -20.68 -11.96
C TYR A 66 9.25 -20.40 -13.43
N LEU A 67 9.01 -21.44 -14.24
CA LEU A 67 8.52 -21.28 -15.62
C LEU A 67 7.11 -20.67 -15.68
N PHE A 68 6.23 -20.97 -14.72
CA PHE A 68 4.94 -20.29 -14.59
C PHE A 68 5.12 -18.77 -14.50
N PHE A 69 6.13 -18.27 -13.78
CA PHE A 69 6.38 -16.83 -13.69
C PHE A 69 6.79 -16.18 -15.01
N VAL A 70 7.40 -16.92 -15.95
CA VAL A 70 7.69 -16.41 -17.29
C VAL A 70 6.39 -16.06 -18.03
N GLY A 71 5.38 -16.94 -17.95
CA GLY A 71 4.05 -16.67 -18.52
C GLY A 71 3.24 -15.67 -17.70
N TYR A 72 3.30 -15.75 -16.37
CA TYR A 72 2.61 -14.82 -15.48
C TYR A 72 3.09 -13.39 -15.66
N ASN A 73 4.39 -13.18 -15.91
CA ASN A 73 4.94 -11.85 -16.20
C ASN A 73 4.30 -11.20 -17.44
N GLN A 74 3.89 -11.98 -18.44
CA GLN A 74 3.13 -11.47 -19.58
C GLN A 74 1.67 -11.16 -19.20
N TYR A 75 1.05 -12.03 -18.40
CA TYR A 75 -0.33 -11.85 -17.93
C TYR A 75 -0.52 -10.54 -17.15
N ILE A 76 0.40 -10.22 -16.24
CA ILE A 76 0.28 -9.01 -15.39
C ILE A 76 0.46 -7.69 -16.16
N GLN A 77 1.00 -7.72 -17.39
CA GLN A 77 1.12 -6.51 -18.21
C GLN A 77 -0.20 -6.07 -18.83
N ARG A 78 -1.27 -6.88 -18.72
CA ARG A 78 -2.62 -6.51 -19.18
C ARG A 78 -3.02 -5.15 -18.62
N LYS A 79 -3.73 -4.38 -19.44
CA LYS A 79 -4.20 -3.03 -19.08
C LYS A 79 -5.07 -3.08 -17.82
N ALA A 80 -4.99 -2.02 -17.03
CA ALA A 80 -5.84 -1.83 -15.87
C ALA A 80 -7.32 -1.78 -16.29
N ILE A 81 -8.19 -2.25 -15.40
CA ILE A 81 -9.63 -1.97 -15.52
C ILE A 81 -9.86 -0.66 -14.77
N HIS A 82 -9.95 0.43 -15.53
CA HIS A 82 -10.06 1.79 -14.99
C HIS A 82 -11.41 2.06 -14.33
N PRO A 83 -11.49 2.98 -13.35
CA PRO A 83 -12.76 3.49 -12.84
C PRO A 83 -13.57 4.17 -13.97
N PRO A 84 -14.87 4.45 -13.72
CA PRO A 84 -15.68 5.26 -14.63
C PRO A 84 -14.92 6.54 -15.04
N LYS A 85 -15.00 6.91 -16.33
CA LYS A 85 -14.40 8.16 -16.79
C LYS A 85 -15.03 9.32 -16.02
N ARG A 86 -14.19 10.26 -15.58
CA ARG A 86 -14.65 11.51 -14.98
C ARG A 86 -15.34 12.37 -16.03
N SER A 87 -16.38 13.10 -15.63
CA SER A 87 -16.96 14.14 -16.50
C SER A 87 -15.94 15.27 -16.75
N PRO A 88 -16.08 16.07 -17.82
CA PRO A 88 -15.24 17.25 -18.05
C PRO A 88 -15.22 18.22 -16.85
N GLU A 89 -16.34 18.38 -16.16
CA GLU A 89 -16.45 19.22 -14.95
C GLU A 89 -15.62 18.65 -13.79
N GLU A 90 -15.72 17.33 -13.57
CA GLU A 90 -14.93 16.64 -12.55
C GLU A 90 -13.42 16.70 -12.84
N ARG A 91 -13.02 16.58 -14.12
CA ARG A 91 -11.62 16.74 -14.54
C ARG A 91 -11.11 18.16 -14.31
N ARG A 92 -11.88 19.18 -14.69
CA ARG A 92 -11.53 20.60 -14.44
C ARG A 92 -11.43 20.90 -12.95
N ALA A 93 -12.33 20.35 -12.14
CA ALA A 93 -12.29 20.46 -10.69
C ALA A 93 -11.04 19.79 -10.11
N LEU A 94 -10.69 18.59 -10.57
CA LEU A 94 -9.48 17.89 -10.14
C LEU A 94 -8.21 18.64 -10.53
N PHE A 95 -8.12 19.15 -11.76
CA PHE A 95 -6.99 19.97 -12.21
C PHE A 95 -6.84 21.23 -11.35
N SER A 96 -7.95 21.93 -11.09
CA SER A 96 -7.96 23.12 -10.24
C SER A 96 -7.56 22.79 -8.79
N LYS A 97 -8.02 21.64 -8.28
CA LYS A 97 -7.66 21.14 -6.95
C LYS A 97 -6.16 20.86 -6.85
N VAL A 98 -5.59 20.10 -7.80
CA VAL A 98 -4.13 19.86 -7.84
C VAL A 98 -3.37 21.18 -7.89
N ARG A 99 -3.78 22.11 -8.76
CA ARG A 99 -3.14 23.43 -8.86
C ARG A 99 -3.19 24.23 -7.55
N SER A 100 -4.27 24.11 -6.78
CA SER A 100 -4.38 24.79 -5.48
C SER A 100 -3.55 24.15 -4.37
N GLU A 101 -3.03 22.93 -4.61
CA GLU A 101 -2.31 22.10 -3.64
C GLU A 101 -0.84 21.89 -4.03
N ILE A 102 -0.30 22.78 -4.89
CA ILE A 102 1.11 22.82 -5.29
C ILE A 102 1.68 24.22 -5.03
N TYR A 103 2.94 24.29 -4.60
CA TYR A 103 3.64 25.55 -4.36
C TYR A 103 4.30 26.07 -5.64
N ASP A 104 5.32 25.38 -6.14
CA ASP A 104 5.96 25.69 -7.43
C ASP A 104 5.56 24.66 -8.51
N PRO A 105 4.80 25.08 -9.55
CA PRO A 105 4.39 24.18 -10.63
C PRO A 105 5.54 23.59 -11.45
N ALA A 106 6.64 24.33 -11.62
CA ALA A 106 7.80 23.87 -12.38
C ALA A 106 8.51 22.74 -11.61
N VAL A 107 8.69 22.93 -10.30
CA VAL A 107 9.27 21.90 -9.42
C VAL A 107 8.35 20.68 -9.31
N PHE A 108 7.04 20.90 -9.21
CA PHE A 108 6.03 19.83 -9.23
C PHE A 108 6.14 18.95 -10.48
N LEU A 109 6.17 19.56 -11.67
CA LEU A 109 6.33 18.83 -12.93
C LEU A 109 7.69 18.13 -13.00
N SER A 110 8.78 18.82 -12.64
CA SER A 110 10.11 18.19 -12.59
C SER A 110 10.11 16.91 -11.75
N GLY A 111 9.47 16.92 -10.58
CA GLY A 111 9.34 15.75 -9.71
C GLY A 111 8.62 14.57 -10.39
N TRP A 112 7.47 14.81 -11.03
CA TRP A 112 6.73 13.78 -11.79
C TRP A 112 7.48 13.27 -13.03
N PHE A 113 8.46 14.03 -13.50
CA PHE A 113 9.37 13.68 -14.58
C PHE A 113 10.74 13.22 -14.06
N ARG A 114 10.74 12.54 -12.90
CA ARG A 114 11.91 11.88 -12.29
C ARG A 114 13.04 12.87 -11.91
N GLY A 115 12.68 14.11 -11.57
CA GLY A 115 13.62 15.19 -11.28
C GLY A 115 14.34 15.75 -12.50
N SER A 116 13.83 15.51 -13.71
CA SER A 116 14.39 16.12 -14.93
C SER A 116 14.15 17.63 -14.92
N PRO A 117 15.08 18.45 -15.45
CA PRO A 117 14.82 19.87 -15.68
C PRO A 117 13.54 20.05 -16.50
N VAL A 118 12.76 21.08 -16.18
CA VAL A 118 11.51 21.36 -16.91
C VAL A 118 11.78 21.67 -18.38
N GLU A 119 12.94 22.25 -18.67
CA GLU A 119 13.41 22.53 -20.02
C GLU A 119 13.68 21.27 -20.85
N ASP A 120 13.80 20.09 -20.24
CA ASP A 120 13.96 18.81 -20.94
C ASP A 120 12.61 18.11 -21.18
N ILE A 121 11.50 18.67 -20.65
CA ILE A 121 10.15 18.13 -20.84
C ILE A 121 9.63 18.56 -22.21
N GLY A 122 9.27 17.57 -23.04
CA GLY A 122 8.61 17.80 -24.33
C GLY A 122 7.10 17.82 -24.21
N ARG A 123 6.45 18.61 -25.07
CA ARG A 123 4.99 18.77 -25.14
C ARG A 123 4.26 17.44 -25.36
N GLU A 124 4.83 16.51 -26.13
CA GLU A 124 4.24 15.18 -26.34
C GLU A 124 4.29 14.30 -25.07
N GLU A 125 5.39 14.33 -24.32
CA GLU A 125 5.48 13.57 -23.07
C GLU A 125 4.59 14.19 -21.99
N LEU A 126 4.48 15.53 -21.97
CA LEU A 126 3.51 16.24 -21.13
C LEU A 126 2.06 15.86 -21.46
N ARG A 127 1.72 15.70 -22.75
CA ARG A 127 0.41 15.19 -23.18
C ARG A 127 0.14 13.81 -22.60
N ARG A 128 1.11 12.89 -22.68
CA ARG A 128 0.98 11.53 -22.12
C ARG A 128 0.81 11.54 -20.60
N PHE A 129 1.51 12.43 -19.91
CA PHE A 129 1.35 12.63 -18.48
C PHE A 129 -0.04 13.16 -18.12
N THR A 130 -0.52 14.18 -18.82
CA THR A 130 -1.85 14.77 -18.62
C THR A 130 -2.97 13.77 -18.90
N ASP A 131 -2.88 13.00 -19.98
CA ASP A 131 -3.82 11.92 -20.30
C ASP A 131 -3.85 10.87 -19.19
N TRP A 132 -2.68 10.42 -18.70
CA TRP A 132 -2.63 9.53 -17.55
C TRP A 132 -3.24 10.13 -16.27
N ALA A 133 -2.88 11.37 -15.95
CA ALA A 133 -3.27 12.00 -14.68
C ALA A 133 -4.78 12.26 -14.58
N PHE A 134 -5.44 12.63 -15.69
CA PHE A 134 -6.83 13.09 -15.69
C PHE A 134 -7.81 12.21 -16.49
N TRP A 135 -7.34 11.40 -17.45
CA TRP A 135 -8.15 10.45 -18.25
C TRP A 135 -7.78 8.98 -17.99
N ASP A 136 -6.78 8.72 -17.15
CA ASP A 136 -6.19 7.39 -16.93
C ASP A 136 -5.63 6.74 -18.21
N GLY A 137 -5.22 7.52 -19.22
CA GLY A 137 -4.69 6.99 -20.48
C GLY A 137 -5.75 6.63 -21.52
N ARG A 138 -6.96 7.18 -21.38
CA ARG A 138 -8.14 6.85 -22.20
C ARG A 138 -8.68 8.04 -23.00
N ALA A 139 -7.91 9.12 -23.11
CA ALA A 139 -8.28 10.24 -23.95
C ALA A 139 -8.41 9.80 -25.42
N GLY A 140 -9.52 10.16 -26.07
CA GLY A 140 -9.78 9.79 -27.47
C GLY A 140 -10.25 8.34 -27.70
N GLU A 141 -10.51 7.55 -26.65
CA GLU A 141 -11.25 6.29 -26.79
C GLU A 141 -12.72 6.58 -27.14
N VAL A 142 -13.17 6.04 -28.30
CA VAL A 142 -14.53 5.99 -28.89
C VAL A 142 -15.58 6.93 -28.26
N GLY A 143 -15.93 8.01 -28.97
CA GLY A 143 -17.20 8.74 -28.78
C GLY A 143 -17.11 10.15 -28.18
N GLU A 144 -15.97 10.56 -27.63
CA GLU A 144 -15.81 11.88 -26.99
C GLU A 144 -15.04 12.85 -27.91
N LYS A 145 -15.79 13.56 -28.76
CA LYS A 145 -15.24 14.72 -29.49
C LYS A 145 -14.84 15.80 -28.46
N GLY A 146 -13.58 16.21 -28.44
CA GLY A 146 -13.09 17.32 -27.63
C GLY A 146 -12.08 16.97 -26.52
N ASP A 147 -11.79 15.69 -26.26
CA ASP A 147 -10.76 15.29 -25.29
C ASP A 147 -9.38 15.87 -25.66
N ALA A 148 -9.03 15.84 -26.95
CA ALA A 148 -7.78 16.41 -27.43
C ALA A 148 -7.69 17.91 -27.18
N ASP A 149 -8.80 18.63 -27.39
CA ASP A 149 -8.90 20.08 -27.18
C ASP A 149 -8.81 20.42 -25.68
N GLU A 150 -9.46 19.63 -24.81
CA GLU A 150 -9.37 19.83 -23.35
C GLU A 150 -7.96 19.54 -22.82
N ILE A 151 -7.29 18.50 -23.33
CA ILE A 151 -5.89 18.22 -22.99
C ILE A 151 -4.99 19.38 -23.43
N GLU A 152 -5.19 19.92 -24.63
CA GLU A 152 -4.47 21.12 -25.06
C GLU A 152 -4.72 22.30 -24.13
N GLU A 153 -5.96 22.52 -23.70
CA GLU A 153 -6.30 23.58 -22.75
C GLU A 153 -5.49 23.43 -21.44
N TYR A 154 -5.31 22.19 -20.96
CA TYR A 154 -4.56 21.92 -19.72
C TYR A 154 -3.06 22.13 -19.94
N ILE A 155 -2.53 21.67 -21.08
CA ILE A 155 -1.12 21.90 -21.46
C ILE A 155 -0.85 23.40 -21.57
N ASP A 156 -1.70 24.17 -22.23
CA ASP A 156 -1.55 25.63 -22.36
C ASP A 156 -1.63 26.35 -21.01
N LYS A 157 -2.44 25.84 -20.07
CA LYS A 157 -2.46 26.35 -18.69
C LYS A 157 -1.16 26.05 -17.97
N MET A 158 -0.63 24.84 -18.09
CA MET A 158 0.67 24.46 -17.51
C MET A 158 1.81 25.27 -18.13
N GLU A 159 1.81 25.46 -19.45
CA GLU A 159 2.85 26.19 -20.17
C GLU A 159 2.91 27.67 -19.78
N ARG A 160 1.75 28.31 -19.59
CA ARG A 160 1.65 29.67 -19.05
C ARG A 160 2.23 29.81 -17.64
N MET A 161 2.38 28.71 -16.91
CA MET A 161 2.98 28.68 -15.58
C MET A 161 4.49 28.40 -15.63
N MET A 162 5.06 28.07 -16.80
CA MET A 162 6.48 27.78 -16.97
C MET A 162 7.26 29.01 -17.43
N PRO A 163 8.47 29.29 -16.88
CA PRO A 163 9.27 30.43 -17.28
C PRO A 163 9.75 30.41 -18.75
N LYS A 164 9.97 29.22 -19.33
CA LYS A 164 10.57 29.03 -20.67
C LYS A 164 9.73 28.16 -21.63
N GLY A 165 8.51 27.80 -21.25
CA GLY A 165 7.68 26.84 -22.00
C GLY A 165 8.28 25.43 -22.03
N PHE A 166 7.72 24.57 -22.90
CA PHE A 166 8.17 23.18 -23.09
C PHE A 166 8.85 22.98 -24.44
N LEU A 167 9.65 21.90 -24.58
CA LEU A 167 10.23 21.55 -25.87
C LEU A 167 9.17 21.02 -26.84
N GLU A 168 9.35 21.30 -28.13
CA GLU A 168 8.60 20.61 -29.17
C GLU A 168 8.94 19.11 -29.20
N GLY A 169 7.94 18.28 -29.51
CA GLY A 169 8.09 16.82 -29.55
C GLY A 169 8.17 16.15 -28.18
N PRO A 170 8.84 14.97 -28.06
CA PRO A 170 8.86 14.17 -26.83
C PRO A 170 9.83 14.67 -25.75
N GLY A 171 10.82 15.51 -26.10
CA GLY A 171 11.87 15.92 -25.17
C GLY A 171 12.77 14.76 -24.71
N LYS A 172 13.52 14.97 -23.63
CA LYS A 172 14.42 13.98 -23.01
C LYS A 172 13.86 13.38 -21.72
N ALA A 173 12.99 14.11 -21.04
CA ALA A 173 12.40 13.71 -19.78
C ALA A 173 11.36 12.58 -19.97
N ARG A 174 11.15 11.79 -18.92
CA ARG A 174 10.12 10.72 -18.89
C ARG A 174 9.24 10.86 -17.67
N SER A 175 7.93 10.88 -17.89
CA SER A 175 6.93 10.96 -16.83
C SER A 175 6.75 9.62 -16.12
N LEU A 176 6.30 9.66 -14.86
CA LEU A 176 5.78 8.50 -14.15
C LEU A 176 4.28 8.35 -14.43
N ARG A 177 3.85 7.17 -14.89
CA ARG A 177 2.45 6.88 -15.24
C ARG A 177 2.05 5.52 -14.66
N LEU A 178 1.95 5.45 -13.34
CA LEU A 178 1.83 4.20 -12.55
C LEU A 178 0.94 3.11 -13.17
N THR A 179 -0.31 3.44 -13.46
CA THR A 179 -1.32 2.48 -13.95
C THR A 179 -1.10 2.02 -15.39
N LEU A 180 -0.18 2.65 -16.11
CA LEU A 180 0.13 2.42 -17.52
C LEU A 180 1.56 1.90 -17.75
N ASP A 181 2.50 2.30 -16.89
CA ASP A 181 3.88 1.86 -16.97
C ASP A 181 4.00 0.33 -16.73
N PRO A 182 5.08 -0.30 -17.20
CA PRO A 182 5.29 -1.74 -17.02
C PRO A 182 5.25 -2.15 -15.55
N VAL A 183 4.59 -3.27 -15.26
CA VAL A 183 4.63 -3.86 -13.91
C VAL A 183 5.91 -4.66 -13.79
N GLU A 184 6.83 -4.21 -12.94
CA GLU A 184 8.08 -4.92 -12.69
C GLU A 184 7.94 -5.85 -11.47
N ILE A 185 8.12 -7.15 -11.69
CA ILE A 185 8.06 -8.17 -10.63
C ILE A 185 9.37 -8.95 -10.55
N GLU A 186 9.61 -9.52 -9.38
CA GLU A 186 10.61 -10.56 -9.19
C GLU A 186 9.87 -11.91 -9.05
N PRO A 187 10.23 -12.96 -9.81
CA PRO A 187 9.66 -14.28 -9.61
C PRO A 187 9.79 -14.75 -8.16
N ARG A 188 8.76 -15.42 -7.66
CA ARG A 188 8.78 -16.05 -6.33
C ARG A 188 8.88 -17.56 -6.48
N THR A 189 9.31 -18.22 -5.40
CA THR A 189 9.55 -19.66 -5.39
C THR A 189 8.42 -20.39 -4.65
N LEU A 190 8.26 -21.70 -4.91
CA LEU A 190 7.37 -22.52 -4.07
C LEU A 190 7.85 -22.52 -2.62
N LEU A 191 9.18 -22.47 -2.41
CA LEU A 191 9.76 -22.26 -1.08
C LEU A 191 9.23 -20.98 -0.42
N TRP A 192 9.27 -19.84 -1.12
CA TRP A 192 8.74 -18.57 -0.60
C TRP A 192 7.26 -18.69 -0.22
N TYR A 193 6.43 -19.21 -1.12
CA TYR A 193 5.00 -19.36 -0.83
C TYR A 193 4.72 -20.40 0.25
N SER A 194 5.58 -21.40 0.45
CA SER A 194 5.48 -22.32 1.58
C SER A 194 5.73 -21.58 2.91
N LEU A 195 6.71 -20.68 2.97
CA LEU A 195 6.93 -19.82 4.14
C LEU A 195 5.72 -18.91 4.40
N ILE A 196 5.14 -18.34 3.35
CA ILE A 196 3.94 -17.53 3.44
C ILE A 196 2.74 -18.33 3.99
N MET A 197 2.56 -19.59 3.58
CA MET A 197 1.53 -20.49 4.12
C MET A 197 1.73 -20.76 5.63
N LEU A 198 2.97 -20.94 6.06
CA LEU A 198 3.31 -21.14 7.48
C LEU A 198 3.03 -19.88 8.30
N VAL A 199 3.45 -18.71 7.79
CA VAL A 199 3.16 -17.40 8.40
C VAL A 199 1.66 -17.18 8.53
N ASP A 200 0.89 -17.50 7.51
CA ASP A 200 -0.57 -17.42 7.50
C ASP A 200 -1.19 -18.27 8.61
N THR A 201 -0.78 -19.53 8.67
CA THR A 201 -1.25 -20.50 9.67
C THR A 201 -0.94 -20.02 11.08
N PHE A 202 0.30 -19.59 11.30
CA PHE A 202 0.73 -19.05 12.58
C PHE A 202 -0.06 -17.80 12.99
N THR A 203 -0.30 -16.88 12.05
CA THR A 203 -1.07 -15.65 12.29
C THR A 203 -2.49 -15.96 12.76
N ILE A 204 -3.20 -16.83 12.05
CA ILE A 204 -4.56 -17.25 12.42
C ILE A 204 -4.54 -17.92 13.80
N SER A 205 -3.60 -18.82 14.07
CA SER A 205 -3.48 -19.48 15.37
C SER A 205 -3.25 -18.48 16.52
N LEU A 206 -2.45 -17.43 16.32
CA LEU A 206 -2.24 -16.40 17.33
C LEU A 206 -3.52 -15.60 17.61
N PHE A 207 -4.29 -15.24 16.59
CA PHE A 207 -5.56 -14.54 16.79
C PHE A 207 -6.57 -15.42 17.55
N LEU A 208 -6.71 -16.68 17.16
CA LEU A 208 -7.59 -17.64 17.86
C LEU A 208 -7.18 -17.80 19.33
N LYS A 209 -5.87 -17.91 19.60
CA LYS A 209 -5.32 -17.99 20.97
C LYS A 209 -5.61 -16.73 21.79
N ASN A 210 -5.69 -15.57 21.15
CA ASN A 210 -5.96 -14.28 21.78
C ASN A 210 -7.47 -13.95 21.86
N GLY A 211 -8.36 -14.92 21.61
CA GLY A 211 -9.81 -14.75 21.76
C GLY A 211 -10.52 -14.04 20.61
N PHE A 212 -9.85 -13.94 19.44
CA PHE A 212 -10.47 -13.48 18.20
C PHE A 212 -11.06 -14.65 17.42
N GLU A 213 -12.13 -14.38 16.69
CA GLU A 213 -12.69 -15.25 15.66
C GLU A 213 -12.07 -14.91 14.31
N TYR A 214 -11.86 -15.92 13.46
CA TYR A 214 -11.40 -15.71 12.08
C TYR A 214 -12.50 -16.10 11.10
N HIS A 215 -12.97 -15.13 10.32
CA HIS A 215 -13.99 -15.32 9.28
C HIS A 215 -13.31 -15.53 7.93
N ARG A 216 -13.35 -16.77 7.43
CA ARG A 216 -12.75 -17.11 6.13
C ARG A 216 -13.69 -16.79 4.96
N ARG A 217 -13.12 -16.65 3.76
CA ARG A 217 -13.90 -16.65 2.51
C ARG A 217 -14.61 -18.00 2.29
N THR A 218 -15.57 -18.04 1.36
CA THR A 218 -16.21 -19.29 0.92
C THR A 218 -15.17 -20.26 0.35
N LEU A 219 -15.44 -21.58 0.38
CA LEU A 219 -14.45 -22.58 -0.03
C LEU A 219 -13.93 -22.37 -1.48
N PRO A 220 -14.77 -22.06 -2.48
CA PRO A 220 -14.26 -21.79 -3.84
C PRO A 220 -13.34 -20.56 -3.89
N ARG A 221 -13.66 -19.51 -3.13
CA ARG A 221 -12.84 -18.29 -3.07
C ARG A 221 -11.55 -18.48 -2.28
N LEU A 222 -11.57 -19.34 -1.27
CA LEU A 222 -10.39 -19.75 -0.51
C LEU A 222 -9.42 -20.56 -1.39
N ALA A 223 -9.95 -21.47 -2.22
CA ALA A 223 -9.16 -22.25 -3.16
C ALA A 223 -8.54 -21.40 -4.29
N ALA A 224 -9.08 -20.21 -4.57
CA ALA A 224 -8.53 -19.23 -5.51
C ALA A 224 -7.38 -18.38 -4.92
N VAL A 225 -6.86 -18.73 -3.74
CA VAL A 225 -5.71 -18.08 -3.11
C VAL A 225 -4.53 -19.04 -3.11
N PHE A 226 -3.38 -18.57 -3.59
CA PHE A 226 -2.11 -19.28 -3.50
C PHE A 226 -1.11 -18.48 -2.63
N PRO A 227 -0.43 -19.11 -1.66
CA PRO A 227 -0.50 -20.54 -1.32
C PRO A 227 -1.83 -20.93 -0.66
N PRO A 228 -2.14 -22.24 -0.59
CA PRO A 228 -3.26 -22.74 0.18
C PRO A 228 -3.21 -22.27 1.64
N ARG A 229 -4.38 -22.13 2.28
CA ARG A 229 -4.53 -21.60 3.64
C ARG A 229 -5.14 -22.65 4.57
N PRO A 230 -4.37 -23.64 5.06
CA PRO A 230 -4.92 -24.78 5.80
C PRO A 230 -5.59 -24.37 7.12
N ALA A 231 -5.02 -23.42 7.87
CA ALA A 231 -5.63 -22.94 9.11
C ALA A 231 -7.00 -22.29 8.90
N ALA A 232 -7.21 -21.65 7.74
CA ALA A 232 -8.51 -21.10 7.39
C ALA A 232 -9.58 -22.20 7.21
N LEU A 233 -9.21 -23.41 6.76
CA LEU A 233 -10.18 -24.51 6.62
C LEU A 233 -10.71 -25.02 7.97
N LEU A 234 -9.97 -24.77 9.06
CA LEU A 234 -10.33 -25.22 10.40
C LEU A 234 -11.32 -24.29 11.11
N THR A 235 -11.50 -23.05 10.63
CA THR A 235 -12.53 -22.15 11.18
C THR A 235 -13.92 -22.49 10.66
N ARG A 236 -14.91 -22.38 11.56
CA ARG A 236 -16.34 -22.55 11.25
C ARG A 236 -16.98 -21.25 10.75
N HIS A 237 -16.34 -20.10 10.99
CA HIS A 237 -16.91 -18.80 10.64
C HIS A 237 -16.62 -18.47 9.17
N VAL A 238 -17.69 -18.19 8.44
CA VAL A 238 -17.62 -17.72 7.05
C VAL A 238 -17.83 -16.21 7.05
N SER A 239 -17.09 -15.52 6.20
CA SER A 239 -17.26 -14.11 5.92
C SER A 239 -18.64 -13.86 5.31
N VAL A 240 -19.28 -12.78 5.75
CA VAL A 240 -20.57 -12.34 5.19
C VAL A 240 -20.44 -11.72 3.80
N VAL A 241 -19.20 -11.58 3.30
CA VAL A 241 -18.88 -11.04 1.98
C VAL A 241 -17.89 -11.94 1.24
N PRO A 242 -17.89 -11.91 -0.12
CA PRO A 242 -17.11 -12.86 -0.90
C PRO A 242 -15.60 -12.59 -0.93
N ASP A 243 -15.13 -11.34 -0.83
CA ASP A 243 -13.75 -11.00 -1.19
C ASP A 243 -12.80 -10.79 -0.01
N PHE A 244 -13.33 -10.62 1.20
CA PHE A 244 -12.53 -10.36 2.38
C PHE A 244 -12.68 -11.45 3.42
N SER A 245 -11.55 -11.91 3.94
CA SER A 245 -11.45 -12.50 5.27
C SER A 245 -11.17 -11.41 6.29
N TYR A 246 -11.48 -11.68 7.56
CA TYR A 246 -11.21 -10.74 8.65
C TYR A 246 -11.12 -11.49 9.98
N VAL A 247 -10.42 -10.88 10.93
CA VAL A 247 -10.48 -11.29 12.34
C VAL A 247 -11.48 -10.41 13.08
N LEU A 248 -12.20 -11.01 14.02
CA LEU A 248 -13.28 -10.39 14.77
C LEU A 248 -13.08 -10.61 16.26
N ARG A 249 -13.09 -9.53 17.03
CA ARG A 249 -13.53 -9.55 18.43
C ARG A 249 -14.96 -9.02 18.47
N ARG A 250 -15.89 -9.78 19.05
CA ARG A 250 -17.31 -9.40 19.10
C ARG A 250 -17.54 -8.13 19.90
N HIS A 251 -18.54 -7.37 19.47
CA HIS A 251 -18.99 -6.15 20.13
C HIS A 251 -20.28 -6.42 20.92
N THR A 252 -20.29 -6.03 22.19
CA THR A 252 -21.49 -6.05 23.04
C THR A 252 -21.73 -4.74 23.77
N SER A 253 -20.70 -3.88 23.89
CA SER A 253 -20.81 -2.58 24.55
C SER A 253 -21.86 -1.68 23.90
N LYS A 254 -22.66 -1.06 24.75
CA LYS A 254 -23.70 -0.09 24.36
C LYS A 254 -23.23 1.37 24.48
N THR A 255 -22.10 1.58 25.14
CA THR A 255 -21.57 2.91 25.49
C THR A 255 -20.28 3.24 24.75
N ARG A 256 -19.56 2.23 24.27
CA ARG A 256 -18.27 2.39 23.58
C ARG A 256 -18.38 1.94 22.14
N LEU A 257 -17.73 2.64 21.23
CA LEU A 257 -17.78 2.39 19.79
C LEU A 257 -16.87 1.21 19.39
N PRO A 258 -17.26 0.40 18.39
CA PRO A 258 -16.39 -0.65 17.86
C PRO A 258 -15.32 -0.08 16.92
N ILE A 259 -14.27 -0.87 16.68
CA ILE A 259 -13.10 -0.48 15.89
C ILE A 259 -13.05 -1.29 14.58
N VAL A 260 -12.82 -0.60 13.47
CA VAL A 260 -12.48 -1.18 12.17
C VAL A 260 -11.01 -0.88 11.88
N PHE A 261 -10.20 -1.92 11.70
CA PHE A 261 -8.77 -1.83 11.39
C PHE A 261 -8.46 -2.33 9.97
N ILE A 262 -7.66 -1.57 9.22
CA ILE A 262 -7.20 -1.93 7.87
C ILE A 262 -5.67 -1.89 7.80
N HIS A 263 -5.05 -3.03 7.50
CA HIS A 263 -3.59 -3.16 7.48
C HIS A 263 -2.94 -2.62 6.19
N GLY A 264 -1.61 -2.49 6.24
CA GLY A 264 -0.77 -2.08 5.12
C GLY A 264 -0.14 -3.25 4.35
N ILE A 265 0.67 -2.95 3.34
CA ILE A 265 1.38 -3.97 2.55
C ILE A 265 2.29 -4.83 3.45
N GLY A 266 2.34 -6.14 3.22
CA GLY A 266 3.24 -7.03 3.95
C GLY A 266 2.93 -8.51 3.76
N VAL A 267 2.89 -9.25 4.87
CA VAL A 267 2.63 -10.71 4.91
C VAL A 267 1.27 -11.06 5.52
N GLY A 268 0.32 -10.13 5.46
CA GLY A 268 -0.99 -10.20 6.12
C GLY A 268 -0.96 -9.54 7.49
N LEU A 269 -1.84 -9.98 8.40
CA LEU A 269 -2.04 -9.36 9.72
C LEU A 269 -0.96 -9.69 10.77
N LEU A 270 0.07 -10.49 10.43
CA LEU A 270 1.07 -10.95 11.40
C LEU A 270 1.71 -9.80 12.18
N THR A 271 2.12 -8.74 11.49
CA THR A 271 2.80 -7.58 12.09
C THR A 271 1.90 -6.76 13.01
N HIS A 272 0.58 -6.98 12.96
CA HIS A 272 -0.42 -6.28 13.78
C HIS A 272 -0.99 -7.14 14.90
N VAL A 273 -0.67 -8.44 14.97
CA VAL A 273 -1.22 -9.36 16.00
C VAL A 273 -0.98 -8.83 17.41
N THR A 274 0.26 -8.43 17.71
CA THR A 274 0.63 -7.95 19.05
C THR A 274 -0.12 -6.67 19.40
N PHE A 275 -0.16 -5.70 18.47
CA PHE A 275 -0.88 -4.45 18.65
C PHE A 275 -2.39 -4.66 18.86
N LEU A 276 -3.04 -5.48 18.03
CA LEU A 276 -4.46 -5.77 18.13
C LEU A 276 -4.81 -6.54 19.41
N ASN A 277 -3.92 -7.43 19.88
CA ASN A 277 -4.09 -8.11 21.16
C ASN A 277 -3.91 -7.16 22.36
N GLU A 278 -2.91 -6.28 22.33
CA GLU A 278 -2.72 -5.26 23.36
C GLU A 278 -3.92 -4.30 23.42
N LEU A 279 -4.46 -3.90 22.27
CA LEU A 279 -5.69 -3.13 22.15
C LEU A 279 -6.90 -3.87 22.72
N HIS A 280 -7.11 -5.13 22.32
CA HIS A 280 -8.19 -5.96 22.85
C HIS A 280 -8.12 -6.04 24.38
N ARG A 281 -6.94 -6.29 24.95
CA ARG A 281 -6.75 -6.35 26.40
C ARG A 281 -7.00 -5.02 27.08
N ALA A 282 -6.50 -3.91 26.54
CA ALA A 282 -6.72 -2.59 27.12
C ALA A 282 -8.20 -2.18 27.14
N LEU A 283 -8.96 -2.60 26.12
CA LEU A 283 -10.39 -2.30 26.01
C LEU A 283 -11.28 -3.21 26.85
N ASN A 284 -10.90 -4.48 27.00
CA ASN A 284 -11.84 -5.53 27.45
C ASN A 284 -11.42 -6.27 28.71
N ALA A 285 -10.16 -6.14 29.16
CA ALA A 285 -9.72 -6.80 30.39
C ALA A 285 -10.48 -6.21 31.59
N GLY A 286 -11.24 -7.05 32.28
CA GLY A 286 -12.06 -6.65 33.43
C GLY A 286 -13.40 -5.99 33.07
N ALA A 287 -13.72 -5.82 31.78
CA ALA A 287 -15.05 -5.39 31.36
C ALA A 287 -16.05 -6.55 31.42
N SER A 288 -17.32 -6.25 31.71
CA SER A 288 -18.40 -7.25 31.73
C SER A 288 -18.68 -7.80 30.32
N GLU A 289 -19.39 -8.93 30.24
CA GLU A 289 -19.71 -9.56 28.95
C GLU A 289 -20.61 -8.69 28.06
N ASP A 290 -21.43 -7.81 28.65
CA ASP A 290 -22.30 -6.85 27.97
C ASP A 290 -21.61 -5.52 27.66
N ASP A 291 -20.33 -5.38 27.99
CA ASP A 291 -19.52 -4.20 27.71
C ASP A 291 -18.19 -4.58 27.05
N GLN A 292 -18.24 -5.35 25.97
CA GLN A 292 -17.05 -5.69 25.17
C GLN A 292 -16.99 -4.81 23.92
N VAL A 293 -15.86 -4.13 23.72
CA VAL A 293 -15.57 -3.37 22.50
C VAL A 293 -15.13 -4.32 21.40
N GLY A 294 -15.88 -4.32 20.30
CA GLY A 294 -15.55 -5.15 19.15
C GLY A 294 -14.46 -4.54 18.29
N ILE A 295 -13.70 -5.42 17.65
CA ILE A 295 -12.60 -5.07 16.75
C ILE A 295 -12.72 -5.96 15.51
N VAL A 296 -12.89 -5.36 14.34
CA VAL A 296 -12.77 -6.05 13.05
C VAL A 296 -11.47 -5.60 12.42
N ALA A 297 -10.55 -6.52 12.13
CA ALA A 297 -9.39 -6.23 11.28
C ALA A 297 -9.54 -6.96 9.94
N ILE A 298 -9.68 -6.17 8.88
CA ILE A 298 -9.88 -6.66 7.51
C ILE A 298 -8.56 -7.20 6.99
N GLU A 299 -8.57 -8.40 6.41
CA GLU A 299 -7.41 -9.00 5.78
C GLU A 299 -7.46 -8.79 4.26
N VAL A 300 -6.52 -8.00 3.75
CA VAL A 300 -6.41 -7.62 2.35
C VAL A 300 -5.32 -8.48 1.69
N LEU A 301 -5.71 -9.62 1.14
CA LEU A 301 -4.78 -10.63 0.62
C LEU A 301 -3.95 -10.16 -0.57
N GLN A 302 -4.49 -9.23 -1.36
CA GLN A 302 -3.87 -8.67 -2.56
C GLN A 302 -2.62 -7.84 -2.27
N ILE A 303 -2.46 -7.39 -1.03
CA ILE A 303 -1.28 -6.65 -0.58
C ILE A 303 -0.46 -7.46 0.45
N SER A 304 -0.65 -8.79 0.47
CA SER A 304 -0.12 -9.66 1.51
C SER A 304 0.85 -10.74 1.00
N SER A 305 1.53 -10.56 -0.14
CA SER A 305 2.45 -11.58 -0.71
C SER A 305 1.78 -12.92 -1.06
N ARG A 306 0.54 -12.90 -1.56
CA ARG A 306 -0.24 -14.06 -2.04
C ARG A 306 -0.59 -13.86 -3.51
N ILE A 307 -0.66 -14.90 -4.33
CA ILE A 307 -1.29 -14.81 -5.65
C ILE A 307 -2.79 -15.04 -5.48
N THR A 308 -3.62 -14.08 -5.88
CA THR A 308 -5.07 -14.18 -5.76
C THR A 308 -5.79 -13.28 -6.76
N THR A 309 -7.12 -13.23 -6.69
CA THR A 309 -7.95 -12.32 -7.46
C THR A 309 -7.58 -10.87 -7.18
N SER A 310 -7.73 -10.00 -8.17
CA SER A 310 -7.49 -8.57 -8.04
C SER A 310 -8.20 -7.92 -6.86
N ILE A 311 -7.65 -6.79 -6.40
CA ILE A 311 -8.25 -6.04 -5.29
C ILE A 311 -9.61 -5.50 -5.73
N PRO A 312 -10.67 -5.59 -4.91
CA PRO A 312 -11.96 -5.02 -5.24
C PRO A 312 -11.85 -3.51 -5.49
N ARG A 313 -12.65 -2.99 -6.43
CA ARG A 313 -12.70 -1.53 -6.69
C ARG A 313 -13.38 -0.80 -5.54
N ARG A 314 -13.20 0.53 -5.48
CA ARG A 314 -13.76 1.41 -4.45
C ARG A 314 -15.21 1.07 -4.07
N VAL A 315 -16.11 1.00 -5.04
CA VAL A 315 -17.55 0.76 -4.82
C VAL A 315 -17.80 -0.63 -4.21
N GLU A 316 -17.14 -1.66 -4.74
CA GLU A 316 -17.28 -3.05 -4.25
C GLU A 316 -16.68 -3.19 -2.85
N PHE A 317 -15.52 -2.56 -2.59
CA PHE A 317 -14.89 -2.54 -1.29
C PHE A 317 -15.77 -1.86 -0.24
N VAL A 318 -16.25 -0.64 -0.50
CA VAL A 318 -17.08 0.11 0.45
C VAL A 318 -18.39 -0.64 0.74
N SER A 319 -19.02 -1.21 -0.29
CA SER A 319 -20.22 -2.04 -0.12
C SER A 319 -19.96 -3.27 0.76
N GLN A 320 -18.88 -4.02 0.49
CA GLN A 320 -18.54 -5.19 1.28
C GLN A 320 -18.15 -4.82 2.72
N LEU A 321 -17.39 -3.74 2.92
CA LEU A 321 -17.07 -3.27 4.27
C LEU A 321 -18.31 -2.83 5.03
N THR A 322 -19.24 -2.13 4.37
CA THR A 322 -20.54 -1.73 4.96
C THR A 322 -21.31 -2.96 5.42
N ASN A 323 -21.35 -4.04 4.63
CA ASN A 323 -22.02 -5.28 5.01
C ASN A 323 -21.35 -5.96 6.21
N ILE A 324 -20.01 -5.97 6.29
CA ILE A 324 -19.29 -6.48 7.45
C ILE A 324 -19.63 -5.66 8.70
N ILE A 325 -19.55 -4.32 8.62
CA ILE A 325 -19.84 -3.42 9.74
C ILE A 325 -21.29 -3.59 10.19
N ASN A 326 -22.25 -3.55 9.26
CA ASN A 326 -23.67 -3.68 9.60
C ASN A 326 -23.99 -5.02 10.26
N HIS A 327 -23.36 -6.10 9.79
CA HIS A 327 -23.59 -7.42 10.36
C HIS A 327 -23.05 -7.57 11.79
N HIS A 328 -21.85 -7.05 12.08
CA HIS A 328 -21.20 -7.24 13.39
C HIS A 328 -21.46 -6.13 14.39
N PHE A 329 -21.63 -4.89 13.92
CA PHE A 329 -21.68 -3.66 14.71
C PHE A 329 -22.98 -2.87 14.52
N GLY A 330 -23.85 -3.28 13.58
CA GLY A 330 -25.06 -2.54 13.23
C GLY A 330 -24.77 -1.27 12.43
N THR A 331 -25.76 -0.36 12.36
CA THR A 331 -25.70 0.88 11.57
C THR A 331 -25.11 2.07 12.33
N GLY A 332 -24.62 1.85 13.56
CA GLY A 332 -24.06 2.89 14.43
C GLY A 332 -22.72 3.45 13.97
N ARG A 333 -22.19 4.38 14.78
CA ARG A 333 -20.85 4.96 14.59
C ARG A 333 -19.75 3.95 14.95
N PHE A 334 -18.56 4.13 14.39
CA PHE A 334 -17.38 3.30 14.67
C PHE A 334 -16.10 4.15 14.63
N VAL A 335 -15.01 3.59 15.16
CA VAL A 335 -13.66 4.14 15.06
C VAL A 335 -12.93 3.46 13.91
N LEU A 336 -12.30 4.24 13.03
CA LEU A 336 -11.50 3.73 11.93
C LEU A 336 -10.02 3.80 12.29
N ALA A 337 -9.27 2.74 12.05
CA ALA A 337 -7.83 2.72 12.22
C ALA A 337 -7.19 2.07 11.00
N SER A 338 -6.07 2.60 10.52
CA SER A 338 -5.36 1.96 9.43
C SER A 338 -3.88 2.26 9.43
N HIS A 339 -3.14 1.42 8.73
CA HIS A 339 -1.70 1.50 8.60
C HIS A 339 -1.29 1.52 7.12
N SER A 340 -0.38 2.43 6.74
CA SER A 340 0.26 2.45 5.42
C SER A 340 -0.77 2.41 4.28
N TYR A 341 -0.71 1.41 3.39
CA TYR A 341 -1.70 1.20 2.31
C TYR A 341 -3.16 1.17 2.80
N GLY A 342 -3.42 0.71 4.03
CA GLY A 342 -4.76 0.73 4.61
C GLY A 342 -5.37 2.14 4.65
N SER A 343 -4.55 3.20 4.67
CA SER A 343 -5.00 4.59 4.58
C SER A 343 -5.69 4.93 3.25
N VAL A 344 -5.33 4.26 2.15
CA VAL A 344 -6.02 4.39 0.85
C VAL A 344 -7.45 3.86 0.94
N MET A 345 -7.60 2.67 1.53
CA MET A 345 -8.92 2.09 1.75
C MET A 345 -9.72 2.92 2.75
N SER A 346 -9.07 3.46 3.80
CA SER A 346 -9.71 4.43 4.69
C SER A 346 -10.18 5.69 3.98
N THR A 347 -9.42 6.22 3.02
CA THR A 347 -9.85 7.35 2.17
C THR A 347 -11.16 7.03 1.45
N HIS A 348 -11.31 5.83 0.90
CA HIS A 348 -12.55 5.42 0.25
C HIS A 348 -13.75 5.41 1.22
N VAL A 349 -13.54 4.97 2.46
CA VAL A 349 -14.57 4.96 3.52
C VAL A 349 -14.92 6.40 3.94
N MET A 350 -13.91 7.25 4.12
CA MET A 350 -14.09 8.66 4.49
C MET A 350 -14.75 9.50 3.39
N ASN A 351 -14.63 9.08 2.13
CA ASN A 351 -15.27 9.74 0.99
C ASN A 351 -16.61 9.11 0.59
N ASP A 352 -17.09 8.11 1.34
CA ASP A 352 -18.40 7.52 1.10
C ASP A 352 -19.49 8.29 1.88
N PRO A 353 -20.55 8.79 1.24
CA PRO A 353 -21.60 9.56 1.92
C PRO A 353 -22.38 8.80 3.00
N HIS A 354 -22.37 7.45 2.97
CA HIS A 354 -23.10 6.64 3.95
C HIS A 354 -22.23 6.22 5.13
N LEU A 355 -20.93 5.96 4.90
CA LEU A 355 -19.99 5.58 5.96
C LEU A 355 -19.34 6.78 6.63
N SER A 356 -19.03 7.87 5.91
CA SER A 356 -18.35 9.03 6.49
C SER A 356 -19.06 9.66 7.70
N PRO A 357 -20.41 9.77 7.76
CA PRO A 357 -21.09 10.28 8.95
C PRO A 357 -21.01 9.32 10.15
N ARG A 358 -20.68 8.05 9.89
CA ARG A 358 -20.58 7.00 10.91
C ARG A 358 -19.18 6.93 11.53
N ILE A 359 -18.18 7.61 10.98
CA ILE A 359 -16.83 7.62 11.55
C ILE A 359 -16.79 8.62 12.70
N SER A 360 -16.56 8.13 13.93
CA SER A 360 -16.40 9.01 15.09
C SER A 360 -14.98 9.54 15.23
N ALA A 361 -14.00 8.70 14.95
CA ALA A 361 -12.60 9.07 14.98
C ALA A 361 -11.76 8.17 14.09
N THR A 362 -10.61 8.67 13.67
CA THR A 362 -9.68 7.98 12.78
C THR A 362 -8.25 8.03 13.33
N LEU A 363 -7.58 6.88 13.41
CA LEU A 363 -6.13 6.78 13.62
C LEU A 363 -5.46 6.29 12.33
N LEU A 364 -4.68 7.16 11.68
CA LEU A 364 -3.89 6.81 10.50
C LEU A 364 -2.43 6.66 10.89
N ILE A 365 -1.86 5.47 10.69
CA ILE A 365 -0.48 5.14 11.06
C ILE A 365 0.36 5.07 9.78
N ASP A 366 1.32 5.97 9.65
CA ASP A 366 2.16 6.20 8.46
C ASP A 366 1.32 6.23 7.17
N PRO A 367 0.30 7.11 7.06
CA PRO A 367 -0.60 7.13 5.91
C PRO A 367 0.12 7.52 4.62
N VAL A 368 -0.10 6.72 3.57
CA VAL A 368 0.38 7.02 2.21
C VAL A 368 -0.64 7.82 1.39
N SER A 369 -1.88 7.97 1.88
CA SER A 369 -2.94 8.68 1.16
C SER A 369 -2.85 10.21 1.22
N ILE A 370 -2.05 10.78 2.13
CA ILE A 370 -1.92 12.23 2.32
C ILE A 370 -0.77 12.75 1.45
N LEU A 371 -1.00 13.86 0.73
CA LEU A 371 -0.08 14.39 -0.31
C LEU A 371 0.21 13.40 -1.45
N LEU A 372 -0.67 12.43 -1.68
CA LEU A 372 -0.47 11.38 -2.70
C LEU A 372 -0.42 11.91 -4.15
N HIS A 373 -0.86 13.15 -4.40
CA HIS A 373 -0.68 13.84 -5.68
C HIS A 373 0.77 14.27 -5.94
N MET A 374 1.62 14.24 -4.91
CA MET A 374 3.06 14.46 -5.05
C MET A 374 3.77 13.19 -5.53
N PRO A 375 4.92 13.32 -6.23
CA PRO A 375 5.60 12.19 -6.85
C PRO A 375 6.44 11.35 -5.88
N ASP A 376 6.62 11.74 -4.61
CA ASP A 376 7.56 11.11 -3.69
C ASP A 376 7.21 9.65 -3.37
N VAL A 377 5.94 9.37 -3.04
CA VAL A 377 5.48 8.01 -2.77
C VAL A 377 5.65 7.13 -4.01
N ALA A 378 5.23 7.62 -5.18
CA ALA A 378 5.38 6.92 -6.45
C ALA A 378 6.86 6.62 -6.75
N TYR A 379 7.70 7.65 -6.76
CA TYR A 379 9.12 7.54 -7.09
C TYR A 379 9.87 6.62 -6.10
N ASN A 380 9.71 6.85 -4.80
CA ASN A 380 10.46 6.13 -3.77
C ASN A 380 10.06 4.65 -3.67
N PHE A 381 8.83 4.31 -4.06
CA PHE A 381 8.31 2.96 -4.01
C PHE A 381 8.57 2.16 -5.30
N THR A 382 8.48 2.80 -6.48
CA THR A 382 8.52 2.09 -7.78
C THR A 382 9.78 2.35 -8.62
N VAL A 383 10.46 3.49 -8.43
CA VAL A 383 11.57 3.92 -9.31
C VAL A 383 12.92 3.85 -8.61
N ARG A 384 12.98 4.29 -7.35
CA ARG A 384 14.23 4.42 -6.60
C ARG A 384 14.97 3.08 -6.50
N PRO A 385 16.22 2.98 -6.99
CA PRO A 385 17.06 1.81 -6.75
C PRO A 385 17.39 1.65 -5.25
N PRO A 386 17.30 0.44 -4.68
CA PRO A 386 17.59 0.24 -3.26
C PRO A 386 19.08 0.32 -2.95
N VAL A 387 19.45 1.08 -1.91
CA VAL A 387 20.83 1.19 -1.42
C VAL A 387 20.93 0.75 0.05
N ARG A 388 20.01 1.22 0.89
CA ARG A 388 19.96 0.92 2.33
C ARG A 388 19.29 -0.43 2.63
N ALA A 389 19.51 -0.98 3.83
CA ALA A 389 18.99 -2.29 4.19
C ALA A 389 17.44 -2.37 4.18
N ASN A 390 16.77 -1.35 4.73
CA ASN A 390 15.31 -1.19 4.67
C ASN A 390 14.80 -1.01 3.23
N GLU A 391 15.54 -0.32 2.37
CA GLU A 391 15.17 -0.16 0.96
C GLU A 391 15.25 -1.48 0.20
N TRP A 392 16.29 -2.28 0.41
CA TRP A 392 16.37 -3.63 -0.15
C TRP A 392 15.23 -4.53 0.34
N GLN A 393 14.90 -4.42 1.64
CA GLN A 393 13.77 -5.13 2.23
C GLN A 393 12.44 -4.73 1.55
N LEU A 394 12.16 -3.43 1.45
CA LEU A 394 10.95 -2.93 0.81
C LEU A 394 10.88 -3.30 -0.67
N TRP A 395 11.98 -3.08 -1.39
CA TRP A 395 12.07 -3.33 -2.83
C TRP A 395 11.75 -4.79 -3.15
N TYR A 396 12.40 -5.75 -2.49
CA TYR A 396 12.19 -7.16 -2.79
C TYR A 396 10.87 -7.69 -2.21
N PHE A 397 10.60 -7.47 -0.92
CA PHE A 397 9.46 -8.12 -0.26
C PHE A 397 8.11 -7.40 -0.45
N ALA A 398 8.11 -6.13 -0.90
CA ALA A 398 6.89 -5.38 -1.19
C ALA A 398 6.82 -4.96 -2.66
N SER A 399 7.72 -4.08 -3.12
CA SER A 399 7.58 -3.47 -4.46
C SER A 399 7.63 -4.47 -5.60
N LYS A 400 8.48 -5.50 -5.49
CA LYS A 400 8.67 -6.54 -6.51
C LYS A 400 7.85 -7.81 -6.27
N ASP A 401 7.04 -7.87 -5.21
CA ASP A 401 6.15 -9.02 -5.02
C ASP A 401 5.10 -9.08 -6.16
N PRO A 402 4.87 -10.24 -6.80
CA PRO A 402 4.06 -10.30 -8.00
C PRO A 402 2.64 -9.76 -7.85
N GLN A 403 1.96 -10.05 -6.73
CA GLN A 403 0.59 -9.60 -6.53
C GLN A 403 0.55 -8.14 -6.07
N ILE A 404 1.44 -7.75 -5.15
CA ILE A 404 1.52 -6.37 -4.67
C ILE A 404 1.83 -5.43 -5.84
N ALA A 405 2.83 -5.76 -6.66
CA ALA A 405 3.19 -4.99 -7.85
C ALA A 405 2.03 -4.91 -8.84
N HIS A 406 1.31 -6.01 -9.06
CA HIS A 406 0.12 -6.00 -9.92
C HIS A 406 -0.99 -5.10 -9.35
N THR A 407 -1.26 -5.17 -8.04
CA THR A 407 -2.22 -4.29 -7.38
C THR A 407 -1.82 -2.81 -7.51
N LEU A 408 -0.56 -2.47 -7.26
CA LEU A 408 -0.09 -1.09 -7.38
C LEU A 408 -0.04 -0.60 -8.83
N GLY A 409 0.37 -1.46 -9.75
CA GLY A 409 0.52 -1.12 -11.16
C GLY A 409 -0.80 -1.13 -11.94
N ARG A 410 -1.88 -1.74 -11.45
CA ARG A 410 -3.14 -1.88 -12.21
C ARG A 410 -4.41 -1.50 -11.46
N TYR A 411 -4.34 -1.26 -10.15
CA TYR A 411 -5.51 -0.96 -9.32
C TYR A 411 -5.31 0.26 -8.40
N PHE A 412 -4.17 0.95 -8.50
CA PHE A 412 -3.88 2.14 -7.69
C PHE A 412 -4.16 3.43 -8.47
N PHE A 413 -5.40 3.91 -8.38
CA PHE A 413 -5.82 5.16 -9.01
C PHE A 413 -5.61 6.33 -8.04
N TRP A 414 -4.49 7.04 -8.19
CA TRP A 414 -4.04 8.07 -7.23
C TRP A 414 -5.14 9.06 -6.82
N SER A 415 -5.98 9.47 -7.78
CA SER A 415 -7.03 10.46 -7.60
C SER A 415 -8.25 9.94 -6.83
N GLU A 416 -8.45 8.63 -6.74
CA GLU A 416 -9.43 8.03 -5.80
C GLU A 416 -8.83 7.75 -4.42
N ASN A 417 -7.49 7.71 -4.34
CA ASN A 417 -6.73 7.25 -3.17
C ASN A 417 -6.24 8.41 -2.29
N VAL A 418 -6.16 9.62 -2.85
CA VAL A 418 -5.67 10.83 -2.16
C VAL A 418 -6.69 11.34 -1.14
N LEU A 419 -6.23 11.60 0.08
CA LEU A 419 -6.97 12.27 1.14
C LEU A 419 -6.50 13.71 1.25
N TRP A 420 -7.35 14.65 0.85
CA TRP A 420 -7.03 16.07 0.87
C TRP A 420 -7.22 16.68 2.26
N ARG A 421 -6.50 17.75 2.56
CA ARG A 421 -6.62 18.42 3.87
C ARG A 421 -8.01 19.01 4.11
N ASP A 422 -8.57 19.69 3.12
CA ASP A 422 -9.92 20.25 3.20
C ASP A 422 -11.02 19.20 3.34
N GLN A 423 -10.83 17.99 2.80
CA GLN A 423 -11.71 16.86 3.07
C GLN A 423 -11.68 16.45 4.54
N ILE A 424 -10.49 16.39 5.16
CA ILE A 424 -10.36 16.14 6.60
C ILE A 424 -11.09 17.23 7.38
N ASP A 425 -10.89 18.50 7.04
CA ASP A 425 -11.56 19.61 7.73
C ASP A 425 -13.10 19.54 7.57
N HIS A 426 -13.59 19.18 6.38
CA HIS A 426 -15.02 18.98 6.12
C HIS A 426 -15.59 17.86 7.01
N LEU A 427 -14.92 16.72 7.12
CA LEU A 427 -15.34 15.61 7.99
C LEU A 427 -15.32 15.99 9.47
N MET A 428 -14.34 16.79 9.89
CA MET A 428 -14.26 17.31 11.25
C MET A 428 -15.43 18.25 11.56
N VAL A 429 -15.71 19.21 10.67
CA VAL A 429 -16.77 20.21 10.88
C VAL A 429 -18.17 19.58 10.80
N ASN A 430 -18.41 18.74 9.79
CA ASN A 430 -19.77 18.23 9.51
C ASN A 430 -20.12 16.95 10.25
N HIS A 431 -19.13 16.17 10.70
CA HIS A 431 -19.37 14.88 11.37
C HIS A 431 -18.73 14.78 12.75
N ASN A 432 -18.15 15.88 13.26
CA ASN A 432 -17.39 15.91 14.51
C ASN A 432 -16.35 14.78 14.58
N MET A 433 -15.75 14.46 13.42
CA MET A 433 -14.75 13.41 13.32
C MET A 433 -13.44 13.89 13.95
N ARG A 434 -12.82 13.06 14.78
CA ARG A 434 -11.46 13.31 15.31
C ARG A 434 -10.44 12.54 14.48
N LEU A 435 -9.25 13.09 14.24
CA LEU A 435 -8.21 12.41 13.48
C LEU A 435 -6.85 12.53 14.16
N THR A 436 -6.16 11.40 14.32
CA THR A 436 -4.74 11.37 14.67
C THR A 436 -3.95 10.76 13.52
N ALA A 437 -2.93 11.46 13.04
CA ALA A 437 -1.92 10.91 12.14
C ALA A 437 -0.66 10.55 12.96
N SER A 438 -0.27 9.27 12.97
CA SER A 438 0.96 8.78 13.58
C SER A 438 2.04 8.67 12.52
N LEU A 439 3.16 9.38 12.67
CA LEU A 439 4.17 9.54 11.63
C LEU A 439 5.59 9.21 12.14
N GLY A 440 6.28 8.29 11.46
CA GLY A 440 7.73 8.08 11.62
C GLY A 440 8.56 9.15 10.93
N SER A 441 9.55 9.74 11.60
CA SER A 441 10.34 10.86 11.05
C SER A 441 11.20 10.50 9.84
N ASP A 442 11.66 9.25 9.78
CA ASP A 442 12.69 8.77 8.84
C ASP A 442 12.10 7.79 7.81
N ASP A 443 10.77 7.86 7.64
CA ASP A 443 9.99 7.02 6.73
C ASP A 443 10.59 7.03 5.30
N LEU A 444 10.95 5.84 4.81
CA LEU A 444 11.56 5.69 3.50
C LEU A 444 10.60 5.88 2.32
N ILE A 445 9.29 5.86 2.56
CA ILE A 445 8.22 5.93 1.56
C ILE A 445 7.62 7.34 1.55
N VAL A 446 7.10 7.78 2.70
CA VAL A 446 6.34 9.03 2.86
C VAL A 446 7.22 10.11 3.46
N LYS A 447 7.21 11.31 2.89
CA LYS A 447 7.92 12.45 3.48
C LYS A 447 7.14 13.09 4.62
N THR A 448 7.24 12.48 5.80
CA THR A 448 6.42 12.79 6.98
C THR A 448 6.60 14.19 7.54
N ASN A 449 7.77 14.82 7.38
CA ASN A 449 7.94 16.24 7.73
C ASN A 449 6.98 17.13 6.93
N ALA A 450 6.83 16.86 5.62
CA ALA A 450 5.92 17.59 4.75
C ALA A 450 4.46 17.23 5.04
N VAL A 451 4.14 15.95 5.27
CA VAL A 451 2.80 15.53 5.71
C VAL A 451 2.40 16.24 7.02
N ARG A 452 3.31 16.33 7.99
CA ARG A 452 3.08 17.06 9.24
C ARG A 452 2.83 18.54 8.98
N ALA A 453 3.68 19.19 8.19
CA ALA A 453 3.52 20.61 7.88
C ALA A 453 2.20 20.89 7.13
N TYR A 454 1.82 20.01 6.22
CA TYR A 454 0.53 20.05 5.52
C TYR A 454 -0.68 19.89 6.47
N LEU A 455 -0.61 18.93 7.41
CA LEU A 455 -1.66 18.67 8.39
C LEU A 455 -1.69 19.65 9.57
N ALA A 456 -0.60 20.32 9.89
CA ALA A 456 -0.57 21.29 11.00
C ALA A 456 -0.75 22.73 10.52
N GLU A 457 -0.16 23.07 9.37
CA GLU A 457 0.07 24.46 8.94
C GLU A 457 -0.44 24.74 7.51
N ARG A 458 -0.96 23.72 6.80
CA ARG A 458 -1.29 23.81 5.37
C ARG A 458 -0.11 24.23 4.49
N ASP A 459 1.10 23.88 4.90
CA ASP A 459 2.28 24.09 4.07
C ASP A 459 2.22 23.18 2.84
N LEU A 460 2.34 23.77 1.66
CA LEU A 460 2.34 23.06 0.39
C LEU A 460 3.80 22.79 0.00
N PRO A 461 4.26 21.53 0.00
CA PRO A 461 5.67 21.27 -0.23
C PRO A 461 6.02 21.19 -1.72
N ASP A 462 7.30 21.42 -2.02
CA ASP A 462 7.89 21.19 -3.34
C ASP A 462 8.55 19.81 -3.43
N PRO A 463 8.31 19.00 -4.48
CA PRO A 463 9.04 17.76 -4.69
C PRO A 463 10.44 18.01 -5.25
N VAL A 464 11.46 17.60 -4.52
CA VAL A 464 12.87 17.78 -4.89
C VAL A 464 13.60 16.45 -4.93
N LEU A 465 14.28 16.17 -6.04
CA LEU A 465 15.15 15.01 -6.13
C LEU A 465 16.49 15.31 -5.44
N VAL A 466 16.75 14.63 -4.34
CA VAL A 466 17.98 14.78 -3.57
C VAL A 466 18.91 13.62 -3.95
N GLU A 467 20.14 13.96 -4.31
CA GLU A 467 21.22 13.00 -4.54
C GLU A 467 22.23 13.13 -3.40
N ASP A 468 22.51 12.02 -2.71
CA ASP A 468 23.53 12.01 -1.67
C ASP A 468 24.94 11.83 -2.25
N VAL A 469 25.96 11.90 -1.39
CA VAL A 469 27.38 11.76 -1.78
C VAL A 469 27.72 10.42 -2.44
N THR A 470 26.85 9.42 -2.35
CA THR A 470 27.02 8.11 -2.98
C THR A 470 26.31 7.99 -4.34
N GLY A 471 25.68 9.08 -4.80
CA GLY A 471 24.86 9.10 -6.01
C GLY A 471 23.47 8.49 -5.82
N HIS A 472 23.07 8.22 -4.58
CA HIS A 472 21.76 7.66 -4.29
C HIS A 472 20.70 8.76 -4.32
N LYS A 473 19.70 8.56 -5.18
CA LYS A 473 18.64 9.53 -5.49
C LYS A 473 17.36 9.19 -4.75
N GLN A 474 16.80 10.17 -4.05
CA GLN A 474 15.52 10.04 -3.37
C GLN A 474 14.64 11.25 -3.64
N MET A 475 13.35 11.03 -3.87
CA MET A 475 12.38 12.12 -3.98
C MET A 475 11.98 12.58 -2.58
N HIS A 476 12.26 13.84 -2.27
CA HIS A 476 11.91 14.52 -1.02
C HIS A 476 10.80 15.55 -1.24
N LEU A 477 10.12 15.93 -0.17
CA LEU A 477 9.17 17.04 -0.15
C LEU A 477 9.75 18.14 0.74
N ARG A 478 10.11 19.26 0.13
CA ARG A 478 10.69 20.43 0.82
C ARG A 478 9.56 21.33 1.30
N THR A 479 9.57 21.64 2.59
CA THR A 479 8.64 22.58 3.24
C THR A 479 9.15 24.02 3.14
N HIS A 480 8.25 24.99 3.10
CA HIS A 480 8.59 26.42 2.94
C HIS A 480 8.47 27.20 4.25
N MET A 481 7.74 26.67 5.22
CA MET A 481 7.58 27.31 6.52
C MET A 481 8.80 27.04 7.42
N SER A 482 9.38 28.10 7.97
CA SER A 482 10.57 28.05 8.85
C SER A 482 10.25 27.54 10.28
N ARG A 483 8.97 27.46 10.66
CA ARG A 483 8.62 26.92 11.97
C ARG A 483 8.74 25.42 11.89
N ASN A 484 9.67 24.84 12.66
CA ASN A 484 9.58 23.44 13.02
C ASN A 484 8.26 23.33 13.81
N PRO A 485 7.18 22.76 13.24
CA PRO A 485 5.95 22.58 14.00
C PRO A 485 6.35 21.82 15.26
N GLU A 486 5.97 22.30 16.46
CA GLU A 486 6.40 21.70 17.72
C GLU A 486 6.28 20.18 17.63
N LYS A 487 7.44 19.49 17.58
CA LYS A 487 7.52 18.03 17.40
C LYS A 487 6.78 17.29 18.51
N SER A 488 6.53 17.96 19.64
CA SER A 488 5.97 17.39 20.87
C SER A 488 4.80 18.23 21.41
N LYS A 489 3.72 18.41 20.64
CA LYS A 489 2.46 18.80 21.28
C LYS A 489 1.91 17.60 22.05
N ARG A 490 1.50 17.83 23.30
CA ARG A 490 0.79 16.82 24.08
C ARG A 490 -0.51 16.49 23.35
N TRP A 491 -0.68 15.23 22.98
CA TRP A 491 -1.90 14.72 22.36
C TRP A 491 -3.09 14.85 23.33
N ARG A 492 -4.21 15.40 22.82
CA ARG A 492 -5.42 15.72 23.59
C ARG A 492 -6.61 14.83 23.24
N GLY A 493 -6.57 14.14 22.12
CA GLY A 493 -7.67 13.31 21.62
C GLY A 493 -8.81 14.14 21.02
N SER A 494 -8.50 15.29 20.40
CA SER A 494 -9.49 16.24 19.88
C SER A 494 -9.05 16.88 18.56
N GLY A 495 -9.99 17.01 17.60
CA GLY A 495 -9.71 17.62 16.31
C GLY A 495 -8.72 16.82 15.46
N LEU A 496 -7.84 17.52 14.75
CA LEU A 496 -6.73 16.94 13.98
C LEU A 496 -5.42 17.07 14.77
N GLU A 497 -4.79 15.93 15.06
CA GLU A 497 -3.53 15.87 15.79
C GLU A 497 -2.51 14.98 15.07
N VAL A 498 -1.22 15.23 15.34
CA VAL A 498 -0.11 14.43 14.82
C VAL A 498 0.67 13.85 15.99
N LEU A 499 0.87 12.53 15.99
CA LEU A 499 1.86 11.85 16.82
C LEU A 499 3.15 11.70 16.01
N TRP A 500 4.27 12.15 16.57
CA TRP A 500 5.56 12.18 15.91
C TRP A 500 6.54 11.21 16.55
N TRP A 501 7.15 10.34 15.75
CA TRP A 501 8.11 9.33 16.21
C TRP A 501 9.49 9.61 15.61
N ASP A 502 10.38 10.19 16.40
CA ASP A 502 11.72 10.61 15.96
C ASP A 502 12.67 9.41 15.85
N GLY A 503 13.34 9.26 14.70
CA GLY A 503 14.20 8.11 14.37
C GLY A 503 13.44 6.87 13.88
N TYR A 504 12.13 6.98 13.63
CA TYR A 504 11.30 5.85 13.21
C TYR A 504 11.15 5.84 11.69
N ASP A 505 11.44 4.68 11.11
CA ASP A 505 11.09 4.37 9.73
C ASP A 505 9.62 3.90 9.65
N HIS A 506 9.13 3.72 8.43
CA HIS A 506 7.78 3.26 8.13
C HIS A 506 7.44 1.99 8.92
N ALA A 507 6.28 1.99 9.58
CA ALA A 507 5.76 0.90 10.42
C ALA A 507 6.60 0.57 11.69
N ALA A 508 7.71 1.25 11.94
CA ALA A 508 8.59 0.92 13.07
C ALA A 508 7.93 1.16 14.44
N VAL A 509 6.86 1.96 14.49
CA VAL A 509 6.07 2.22 15.69
C VAL A 509 5.46 0.94 16.29
N PHE A 510 5.31 -0.12 15.50
CA PHE A 510 4.82 -1.41 15.98
C PHE A 510 5.88 -2.26 16.67
N ASP A 511 7.18 -1.93 16.55
CA ASP A 511 8.26 -2.79 17.05
C ASP A 511 8.40 -2.71 18.59
N ILE A 512 8.24 -1.51 19.16
CA ILE A 512 8.46 -1.25 20.59
C ILE A 512 7.13 -1.19 21.36
N ARG A 513 7.10 -1.80 22.55
CA ARG A 513 5.88 -1.93 23.36
C ARG A 513 5.32 -0.59 23.84
N GLN A 514 6.18 0.34 24.26
CA GLN A 514 5.77 1.66 24.73
C GLN A 514 5.05 2.46 23.64
N ASP A 515 5.53 2.36 22.40
CA ASP A 515 4.96 3.13 21.28
C ASP A 515 3.62 2.53 20.83
N ARG A 516 3.53 1.20 20.77
CA ARG A 516 2.25 0.50 20.61
C ARG A 516 1.25 0.87 21.70
N ALA A 517 1.69 0.96 22.95
CA ALA A 517 0.82 1.36 24.06
C ALA A 517 0.25 2.77 23.84
N LYS A 518 1.04 3.70 23.27
CA LYS A 518 0.53 5.03 22.92
C LYS A 518 -0.54 4.99 21.82
N LEU A 519 -0.35 4.18 20.78
CA LEU A 519 -1.37 3.98 19.75
C LEU A 519 -2.65 3.34 20.32
N VAL A 520 -2.49 2.42 21.28
CA VAL A 520 -3.62 1.84 22.03
C VAL A 520 -4.34 2.89 22.86
N GLU A 521 -3.64 3.79 23.56
CA GLU A 521 -4.25 4.90 24.31
C GLU A 521 -5.14 5.77 23.42
N VAL A 522 -4.68 6.08 22.20
CA VAL A 522 -5.48 6.84 21.22
C VAL A 522 -6.80 6.14 20.94
N LEU A 523 -6.75 4.85 20.63
CA LEU A 523 -7.96 4.08 20.30
C LEU A 523 -8.88 3.88 21.52
N VAL A 524 -8.33 3.67 22.72
CA VAL A 524 -9.09 3.59 23.97
C VAL A 524 -9.86 4.89 24.25
N GLU A 525 -9.28 6.04 23.94
CA GLU A 525 -9.99 7.31 24.04
C GLU A 525 -11.05 7.48 22.94
N TYR A 526 -10.73 7.07 21.72
CA TYR A 526 -11.62 7.22 20.57
C TYR A 526 -12.89 6.40 20.68
N VAL A 527 -12.83 5.22 21.30
CA VAL A 527 -14.02 4.38 21.50
C VAL A 527 -15.02 4.96 22.49
N LYS A 528 -14.65 5.94 23.33
CA LYS A 528 -15.60 6.51 24.31
C LYS A 528 -16.80 7.20 23.66
N GLY A 529 -16.69 7.56 22.37
CA GLY A 529 -17.70 8.30 21.64
C GLY A 529 -17.81 9.75 22.15
N THR A 530 -17.86 10.69 21.22
CA THR A 530 -18.20 12.09 21.50
C THR A 530 -19.32 12.52 20.59
#